data_AF-A0ABD3N9Q6-F1
#
_entry.id   AF-A0ABD3N9Q6-F1
#
_cell.length_a   1.000
_cell.length_b   1.000
_cell.length_c   1.000
_cell.angle_alpha   90.00
_cell.angle_beta   90.00
_cell.angle_gamma   90.00
#
_symmetry.space_group_name_H-M   'P 1'
#
loop_
_entity.id
_entity.type
_entity.pdbx_description
1 polymer ?
#
loop_
_entity_poly.entity_id
_entity_poly.type
_entity_poly.pdbx_seq_one_letter_code
_entity_poly.pdbx_strand_id
1 'polypeptide(L)'
;MMQVFVYILVVTAVVLSGRSSTAFSPPTRRSSSTLRHPFPSSASSSSSSSSSSSSLLRMSTGANEEVRKLLAKARALREEAALMSGKSIEEMERERWAEKELGRERLAATEAARREREADVASRRTSSSYGMNEARLVPAPDDAPSQARQAASAVERAYADGLVRQTVRLALLGEGEGVHDEPNEWPGGARQMYREAGRPMTESLLREIRAYAADASSSSSSSSSSSSSSPSSDVSNRAPPEVTAEDILDFDGSAVITARAAAGSHGDVKAIVFPNTDTKYLGDIETISREVGPDRLLLLVNPFWKDVESWGFNILAPNGKRRAKEVIFDEGYDVTYAALRFSARGEDCLALKSYPYDWQLYAYREDPRWFNRKVPIWLGSSKDEPSYSQFSELLNGRPEFKMNKNMRQMQRMMGNDDQ
;
A
#
# COMPACT_ATOMS: atom_id res chain seq x y z
N MET A 1 -1.48 18.65 44.80
CA MET A 1 -1.23 17.23 44.47
C MET A 1 -0.48 17.17 43.16
N MET A 2 0.83 17.44 43.26
CA MET A 2 1.83 17.23 42.22
C MET A 2 2.40 15.82 42.44
N GLN A 3 2.57 15.08 41.35
CA GLN A 3 3.55 14.01 41.11
C GLN A 3 2.90 12.96 40.20
N VAL A 4 3.32 12.92 38.94
CA VAL A 4 3.87 11.76 38.20
C VAL A 4 4.09 12.24 36.76
N PHE A 5 5.25 12.86 36.51
CA PHE A 5 5.74 13.17 35.16
C PHE A 5 7.27 13.30 35.25
N VAL A 6 7.97 12.17 35.42
CA VAL A 6 9.43 12.09 35.22
C VAL A 6 9.75 10.65 34.84
N TYR A 7 9.91 10.37 33.55
CA TYR A 7 10.77 9.29 33.04
C TYR A 7 11.02 9.55 31.54
N ILE A 8 11.94 10.47 31.27
CA ILE A 8 12.79 10.59 30.07
C ILE A 8 13.90 11.57 30.48
N LEU A 9 15.15 11.32 30.06
CA LEU A 9 16.39 12.07 30.32
C LEU A 9 17.15 11.78 31.62
N VAL A 10 17.92 10.68 31.66
CA VAL A 10 19.29 10.65 32.20
C VAL A 10 20.05 9.52 31.48
N VAL A 11 20.97 9.82 30.54
CA VAL A 11 22.32 9.24 30.41
C VAL A 11 23.11 10.06 29.37
N THR A 12 23.80 11.08 29.87
CA THR A 12 25.03 11.70 29.34
C THR A 12 25.60 12.45 30.54
N ALA A 13 26.85 12.39 30.98
CA ALA A 13 28.10 11.81 30.52
C ALA A 13 29.02 11.69 31.77
N VAL A 14 30.11 10.93 31.69
CA VAL A 14 31.46 11.20 32.26
C VAL A 14 32.23 9.89 32.21
N VAL A 15 33.13 9.74 31.23
CA VAL A 15 34.55 9.37 31.45
C VAL A 15 35.32 9.89 30.23
N LEU A 16 35.97 11.04 30.41
CA LEU A 16 37.13 11.46 29.65
C LEU A 16 38.36 10.87 30.33
N SER A 17 39.12 10.03 29.63
CA SER A 17 40.57 9.92 29.81
C SER A 17 41.21 9.13 28.67
N GLY A 18 41.96 9.87 27.84
CA GLY A 18 43.21 9.43 27.23
C GLY A 18 43.16 8.36 26.14
N ARG A 19 43.34 8.78 24.88
CA ARG A 19 44.46 8.30 24.07
C ARG A 19 44.68 9.14 22.81
N SER A 20 45.96 9.27 22.52
CA SER A 20 46.64 10.12 21.56
C SER A 20 46.54 9.63 20.12
N SER A 21 46.47 10.60 19.22
CA SER A 21 47.09 10.71 17.90
C SER A 21 47.37 9.44 17.08
N THR A 22 46.76 9.37 15.90
CA THR A 22 47.52 9.22 14.64
C THR A 22 46.71 9.76 13.48
N ALA A 23 47.35 10.65 12.72
CA ALA A 23 46.82 11.26 11.51
C ALA A 23 46.72 10.22 10.39
N PHE A 24 45.61 10.22 9.67
CA PHE A 24 45.49 9.52 8.39
C PHE A 24 44.86 10.45 7.37
N SER A 25 45.69 10.95 6.46
CA SER A 25 45.29 11.77 5.30
C SER A 25 44.67 10.88 4.22
N PRO A 26 43.55 11.28 3.58
CA PRO A 26 43.04 10.60 2.41
C PRO A 26 43.83 11.00 1.14
N PRO A 27 44.08 10.07 0.20
CA PRO A 27 44.71 10.41 -1.07
C PRO A 27 43.70 11.06 -2.02
N THR A 28 44.07 12.24 -2.49
CA THR A 28 43.60 12.87 -3.72
C THR A 28 43.82 11.91 -4.90
N ARG A 29 42.75 11.60 -5.65
CA ARG A 29 42.89 10.96 -6.97
C ARG A 29 42.23 11.77 -8.07
N ARG A 30 43.07 11.96 -9.09
CA ARG A 30 42.97 12.80 -10.27
C ARG A 30 41.80 12.46 -11.20
N SER A 31 41.43 13.54 -11.88
CA SER A 31 40.76 13.67 -13.16
C SER A 31 41.36 12.83 -14.31
N SER A 32 40.47 12.34 -15.18
CA SER A 32 40.69 11.97 -16.59
C SER A 32 39.33 12.00 -17.28
N SER A 33 38.96 13.05 -18.01
CA SER A 33 39.24 13.33 -19.44
C SER A 33 38.86 12.19 -20.41
N THR A 34 37.75 12.42 -21.10
CA THR A 34 37.55 12.28 -22.56
C THR A 34 37.68 10.90 -23.21
N LEU A 35 36.59 10.43 -23.82
CA LEU A 35 36.59 9.87 -25.18
C LEU A 35 35.16 9.82 -25.74
N ARG A 36 34.89 10.72 -26.69
CA ARG A 36 33.77 10.66 -27.64
C ARG A 36 34.13 9.67 -28.74
N HIS A 37 33.18 8.87 -29.20
CA HIS A 37 33.21 8.31 -30.55
C HIS A 37 31.83 8.44 -31.23
N PRO A 38 31.81 8.55 -32.57
CA PRO A 38 30.68 9.08 -33.32
C PRO A 38 29.77 8.02 -33.93
N PHE A 39 28.59 8.49 -34.37
CA PHE A 39 27.58 7.87 -35.23
C PHE A 39 28.14 7.07 -36.43
N PRO A 40 27.29 6.22 -37.04
CA PRO A 40 26.64 6.71 -38.25
C PRO A 40 25.15 6.39 -38.35
N SER A 41 24.43 7.39 -38.84
CA SER A 41 23.11 7.33 -39.43
C SER A 41 23.16 6.70 -40.83
N SER A 42 22.13 5.94 -41.19
CA SER A 42 21.75 5.71 -42.59
C SER A 42 20.23 5.61 -42.70
N ALA A 43 19.72 6.23 -43.76
CA ALA A 43 18.31 6.46 -44.06
C ALA A 43 17.79 5.50 -45.14
N SER A 44 16.48 5.63 -45.42
CA SER A 44 15.71 5.11 -46.57
C SER A 44 15.35 3.62 -46.49
N SER A 45 14.21 3.11 -46.98
CA SER A 45 12.95 3.65 -47.49
C SER A 45 12.04 2.45 -47.81
N SER A 46 10.73 2.66 -47.74
CA SER A 46 9.66 2.00 -48.53
C SER A 46 9.43 0.47 -48.47
N SER A 47 8.14 0.16 -48.27
CA SER A 47 7.28 -0.67 -49.14
C SER A 47 6.60 -1.87 -48.47
N SER A 48 5.29 -1.88 -48.69
CA SER A 48 4.27 -2.87 -48.40
C SER A 48 4.55 -4.25 -48.98
N SER A 49 4.27 -5.32 -48.22
CA SER A 49 3.60 -6.50 -48.76
C SER A 49 3.02 -7.36 -47.65
N SER A 50 1.71 -7.58 -47.74
CA SER A 50 0.97 -8.63 -47.10
C SER A 50 1.33 -9.98 -47.74
N SER A 51 1.90 -10.89 -46.96
CA SER A 51 1.96 -12.31 -47.34
C SER A 51 1.76 -13.18 -46.10
N SER A 52 0.58 -13.77 -46.04
CA SER A 52 0.25 -14.92 -45.21
C SER A 52 1.23 -16.06 -45.51
N SER A 53 2.09 -16.37 -44.54
CA SER A 53 2.93 -17.56 -44.55
C SER A 53 2.81 -18.25 -43.20
N SER A 54 1.96 -19.27 -43.17
CA SER A 54 1.91 -20.34 -42.19
C SER A 54 3.25 -21.07 -42.17
N SER A 55 4.16 -20.60 -41.33
CA SER A 55 5.46 -21.23 -41.08
C SER A 55 5.33 -22.23 -39.93
N LEU A 56 5.29 -23.51 -40.31
CA LEU A 56 5.57 -24.66 -39.45
C LEU A 56 6.82 -24.41 -38.60
N LEU A 57 6.62 -24.26 -37.29
CA LEU A 57 7.66 -24.24 -36.27
C LEU A 57 8.43 -25.56 -36.29
N ARG A 58 9.48 -25.61 -37.11
CA ARG A 58 10.55 -26.61 -37.00
C ARG A 58 11.40 -26.22 -35.79
N MET A 59 10.92 -26.55 -34.60
CA MET A 59 11.67 -26.40 -33.35
C MET A 59 12.99 -27.17 -33.51
N SER A 60 14.09 -26.39 -33.49
CA SER A 60 15.47 -26.86 -33.51
C SER A 60 15.66 -28.04 -32.57
N THR A 61 16.30 -29.10 -33.07
CA THR A 61 16.70 -30.29 -32.30
C THR A 61 17.56 -29.93 -31.08
N GLY A 62 18.20 -28.75 -31.07
CA GLY A 62 18.96 -28.24 -29.92
C GLY A 62 18.11 -27.85 -28.72
N ALA A 63 16.91 -27.32 -28.91
CA ALA A 63 16.02 -26.95 -27.80
C ALA A 63 15.56 -28.17 -26.99
N ASN A 64 15.34 -29.30 -27.68
CA ASN A 64 15.01 -30.56 -27.03
C ASN A 64 16.18 -31.14 -26.23
N GLU A 65 17.42 -30.89 -26.66
CA GLU A 65 18.61 -31.34 -25.94
C GLU A 65 18.84 -30.53 -24.66
N GLU A 66 18.62 -29.22 -24.71
CA GLU A 66 18.69 -28.34 -23.54
C GLU A 66 17.60 -28.67 -22.51
N VAL A 67 16.36 -28.92 -22.94
CA VAL A 67 15.28 -29.37 -22.04
C VAL A 67 15.63 -30.70 -21.39
N ARG A 68 16.22 -31.65 -22.12
CA ARG A 68 16.68 -32.93 -21.56
C ARG A 68 17.80 -32.73 -20.53
N LYS A 69 18.77 -31.85 -20.80
CA LYS A 69 19.85 -31.51 -19.84
C LYS A 69 19.30 -30.85 -18.59
N LEU A 70 18.33 -29.93 -18.71
CA LEU A 70 17.68 -29.30 -17.57
C LEU A 70 16.86 -30.29 -16.75
N LEU A 71 16.11 -31.20 -17.39
CA LEU A 71 15.37 -32.25 -16.68
C LEU A 71 16.30 -33.22 -15.95
N ALA A 72 17.43 -33.59 -16.54
CA ALA A 72 18.44 -34.43 -15.89
C ALA A 72 19.08 -33.72 -14.69
N LYS A 73 19.43 -32.44 -14.83
CA LYS A 73 19.98 -31.62 -13.73
C LYS A 73 18.96 -31.43 -12.60
N ALA A 74 17.70 -31.20 -12.94
CA ALA A 74 16.61 -31.10 -11.97
C ALA A 74 16.37 -32.42 -11.23
N ARG A 75 16.54 -33.57 -11.90
CA ARG A 75 16.46 -34.89 -11.27
C ARG A 75 17.62 -35.10 -10.29
N ALA A 76 18.84 -34.79 -10.68
CA ALA A 76 20.02 -34.91 -9.82
C ALA A 76 19.90 -34.04 -8.55
N LEU A 77 19.42 -32.79 -8.69
CA LEU A 77 19.18 -31.91 -7.53
C LEU A 77 18.10 -32.45 -6.59
N ARG A 78 17.07 -33.13 -7.11
CA ARG A 78 16.03 -33.77 -6.28
C ARG A 78 16.56 -35.00 -5.55
N GLU A 79 17.39 -35.80 -6.21
CA GLU A 79 18.05 -36.95 -5.60
C GLU A 79 18.97 -36.51 -4.45
N GLU A 80 19.77 -35.46 -4.67
CA GLU A 80 20.64 -34.87 -3.64
C GLU A 80 19.82 -34.30 -2.46
N ALA A 81 18.73 -33.58 -2.74
CA ALA A 81 17.85 -33.04 -1.70
C ALA A 81 17.15 -34.15 -0.89
N ALA A 82 16.73 -35.24 -1.53
CA ALA A 82 16.13 -36.39 -0.85
C ALA A 82 17.15 -37.08 0.07
N LEU A 83 18.38 -37.23 -0.40
CA LEU A 83 19.48 -37.83 0.36
C LEU A 83 19.84 -36.98 1.58
N MET A 84 19.87 -35.65 1.44
CA MET A 84 20.10 -34.71 2.56
C MET A 84 18.95 -34.71 3.58
N SER A 85 17.72 -34.93 3.13
CA SER A 85 16.52 -34.97 3.98
C SER A 85 16.33 -36.31 4.70
N GLY A 86 17.06 -37.36 4.33
CA GLY A 86 16.84 -38.72 4.84
C GLY A 86 15.49 -39.33 4.45
N LYS A 87 14.82 -38.77 3.43
CA LYS A 87 13.50 -39.22 2.93
C LYS A 87 13.64 -39.82 1.54
N SER A 88 12.77 -40.75 1.18
CA SER A 88 12.71 -41.26 -0.20
C SER A 88 12.15 -40.20 -1.16
N ILE A 89 12.50 -40.28 -2.44
CA ILE A 89 11.99 -39.37 -3.48
C ILE A 89 10.46 -39.43 -3.56
N GLU A 90 9.88 -40.62 -3.41
CA GLU A 90 8.43 -40.84 -3.41
C GLU A 90 7.73 -40.21 -2.21
N GLU A 91 8.37 -40.16 -1.04
CA GLU A 91 7.84 -39.43 0.13
C GLU A 91 7.88 -37.92 -0.10
N MET A 92 8.98 -37.40 -0.66
CA MET A 92 9.09 -35.97 -0.97
C MET A 92 8.07 -35.51 -2.01
N GLU A 93 7.81 -36.31 -3.05
CA GLU A 93 6.78 -35.98 -4.05
C GLU A 93 5.37 -36.02 -3.47
N ARG A 94 5.08 -36.96 -2.56
CA ARG A 94 3.81 -37.02 -1.82
C ARG A 94 3.62 -35.82 -0.89
N GLU A 95 4.66 -35.43 -0.15
CA GLU A 95 4.62 -34.23 0.70
C GLU A 95 4.37 -32.97 -0.13
N ARG A 96 5.06 -32.81 -1.26
CA ARG A 96 4.89 -31.64 -2.14
C ARG A 96 3.50 -31.59 -2.77
N TRP A 97 2.93 -32.75 -3.13
CA TRP A 97 1.56 -32.82 -3.61
C TRP A 97 0.55 -32.44 -2.52
N ALA A 98 0.72 -32.97 -1.31
CA ALA A 98 -0.13 -32.64 -0.16
C ALA A 98 -0.04 -31.15 0.19
N GLU A 99 1.15 -30.55 0.18
CA GLU A 99 1.35 -29.12 0.42
C GLU A 99 0.67 -28.25 -0.65
N LYS A 100 0.79 -28.64 -1.94
CA LYS A 100 0.12 -27.95 -3.04
C LYS A 100 -1.40 -28.05 -2.94
N GLU A 101 -1.92 -29.19 -2.53
CA GLU A 101 -3.35 -29.43 -2.34
C GLU A 101 -3.90 -28.61 -1.17
N LEU A 102 -3.21 -28.60 -0.03
CA LEU A 102 -3.51 -27.75 1.12
C LEU A 102 -3.49 -26.25 0.75
N GLY A 103 -2.52 -25.82 -0.06
CA GLY A 103 -2.45 -24.45 -0.57
C GLY A 103 -3.65 -24.07 -1.44
N ARG A 104 -4.11 -24.98 -2.31
CA ARG A 104 -5.32 -24.78 -3.12
C ARG A 104 -6.58 -24.74 -2.28
N GLU A 105 -6.70 -25.59 -1.26
CA GLU A 105 -7.83 -25.57 -0.32
C GLU A 105 -7.89 -24.25 0.47
N ARG A 106 -6.74 -23.74 0.93
CA ARG A 106 -6.67 -22.42 1.59
C ARG A 106 -7.15 -21.29 0.68
N LEU A 107 -6.72 -21.26 -0.58
CA LEU A 107 -7.16 -20.26 -1.56
C LEU A 107 -8.66 -20.40 -1.89
N ALA A 108 -9.16 -21.63 -2.02
CA ALA A 108 -10.59 -21.86 -2.26
C ALA A 108 -11.45 -21.39 -1.07
N ALA A 109 -10.98 -21.62 0.16
CA ALA A 109 -11.67 -21.18 1.37
C ALA A 109 -11.69 -19.64 1.51
N THR A 110 -10.59 -18.96 1.18
CA THR A 110 -10.54 -17.49 1.22
C THR A 110 -11.44 -16.86 0.15
N GLU A 111 -11.46 -17.42 -1.08
CA GLU A 111 -12.38 -16.97 -2.13
C GLU A 111 -13.85 -17.23 -1.79
N ALA A 112 -14.17 -18.40 -1.23
CA ALA A 112 -15.53 -18.72 -0.79
C ALA A 112 -16.02 -17.74 0.28
N ALA A 113 -15.19 -17.44 1.28
CA ALA A 113 -15.50 -16.46 2.31
C ALA A 113 -15.60 -15.02 1.78
N ARG A 114 -14.86 -14.67 0.72
CA ARG A 114 -15.01 -13.38 0.05
C ARG A 114 -16.36 -13.31 -0.66
N ARG A 115 -16.74 -14.36 -1.39
CA ARG A 115 -18.01 -14.44 -2.14
C ARG A 115 -19.23 -14.40 -1.20
N GLU A 116 -19.16 -15.05 -0.04
CA GLU A 116 -20.21 -15.00 0.99
C GLU A 116 -20.40 -13.57 1.53
N ARG A 117 -19.31 -12.87 1.86
CA ARG A 117 -19.35 -11.46 2.30
C ARG A 117 -19.91 -10.53 1.22
N GLU A 118 -19.53 -10.74 -0.04
CA GLU A 118 -20.06 -9.97 -1.18
C GLU A 118 -21.57 -10.19 -1.36
N ALA A 119 -22.08 -11.42 -1.16
CA ALA A 119 -23.51 -11.74 -1.23
C ALA A 119 -24.32 -11.09 -0.10
N ASP A 120 -23.81 -11.09 1.13
CA ASP A 120 -24.43 -10.42 2.27
C ASP A 120 -24.49 -8.89 2.11
N VAL A 121 -23.46 -8.29 1.52
CA VAL A 121 -23.45 -6.86 1.21
C VAL A 121 -24.43 -6.54 0.08
N ALA A 122 -24.55 -7.41 -0.92
CA ALA A 122 -25.50 -7.23 -2.01
C ALA A 122 -26.96 -7.33 -1.53
N SER A 123 -27.27 -8.25 -0.61
CA SER A 123 -28.62 -8.38 -0.04
C SER A 123 -29.01 -7.14 0.77
N ARG A 124 -28.12 -6.61 1.62
CA ARG A 124 -28.37 -5.39 2.41
C ARG A 124 -28.53 -4.12 1.57
N ARG A 125 -27.94 -4.07 0.37
CA ARG A 125 -28.07 -2.93 -0.55
C ARG A 125 -29.45 -2.78 -1.14
N THR A 126 -30.23 -3.86 -1.26
CA THR A 126 -31.56 -3.81 -1.88
C THR A 126 -32.67 -3.30 -0.94
N SER A 127 -32.41 -3.23 0.37
CA SER A 127 -33.40 -2.82 1.37
C SER A 127 -33.27 -1.38 1.90
N SER A 128 -32.27 -0.59 1.48
CA SER A 128 -32.00 0.75 2.02
C SER A 128 -32.02 1.81 0.91
N SER A 129 -33.23 2.20 0.47
CA SER A 129 -33.39 3.11 -0.67
C SER A 129 -33.67 4.56 -0.30
N TYR A 130 -34.02 4.92 0.95
CA TYR A 130 -34.34 6.32 1.27
C TYR A 130 -34.04 6.66 2.72
N GLY A 131 -33.07 7.55 2.97
CA GLY A 131 -33.19 8.50 4.08
C GLY A 131 -32.11 8.56 5.16
N MET A 132 -30.98 7.87 5.06
CA MET A 132 -29.94 7.97 6.09
C MET A 132 -28.53 7.85 5.46
N ASN A 133 -27.75 8.93 5.48
CA ASN A 133 -26.28 8.90 5.34
C ASN A 133 -25.61 8.26 6.59
N GLU A 134 -26.34 7.37 7.26
CA GLU A 134 -25.92 6.64 8.44
C GLU A 134 -24.89 5.61 8.00
N ALA A 135 -23.64 5.92 8.36
CA ALA A 135 -22.41 5.14 8.25
C ALA A 135 -22.52 3.86 7.42
N ARG A 136 -22.43 3.98 6.09
CA ARG A 136 -22.17 2.80 5.25
C ARG A 136 -20.88 2.17 5.73
N LEU A 137 -21.01 1.00 6.34
CA LEU A 137 -19.90 0.24 6.90
C LEU A 137 -18.88 -0.06 5.78
N VAL A 138 -17.66 0.46 5.94
CA VAL A 138 -16.56 0.19 5.01
C VAL A 138 -15.81 -1.04 5.51
N PRO A 139 -15.87 -2.19 4.81
CA PRO A 139 -15.27 -3.41 5.30
C PRO A 139 -13.75 -3.24 5.47
N ALA A 140 -13.20 -3.80 6.55
CA ALA A 140 -11.75 -3.87 6.72
C ALA A 140 -11.10 -4.55 5.49
N PRO A 141 -10.06 -3.95 4.88
CA PRO A 141 -9.35 -4.61 3.80
C PRO A 141 -8.67 -5.88 4.32
N ASP A 142 -8.68 -6.95 3.52
CA ASP A 142 -8.07 -8.22 3.89
C ASP A 142 -6.58 -8.26 3.49
N ASP A 143 -6.22 -7.61 2.37
CA ASP A 143 -4.93 -7.69 1.67
C ASP A 143 -4.54 -6.34 1.01
N ALA A 144 -3.33 -6.26 0.47
CA ALA A 144 -2.84 -5.04 -0.20
C ALA A 144 -3.68 -4.62 -1.44
N PRO A 145 -4.09 -5.54 -2.36
CA PRO A 145 -4.93 -5.16 -3.49
C PRO A 145 -6.32 -4.64 -3.08
N SER A 146 -6.97 -5.23 -2.07
CA SER A 146 -8.26 -4.74 -1.56
C SER A 146 -8.11 -3.37 -0.90
N GLN A 147 -7.02 -3.15 -0.16
CA GLN A 147 -6.69 -1.85 0.40
C GLN A 147 -6.46 -0.79 -0.70
N ALA A 148 -5.72 -1.12 -1.76
CA ALA A 148 -5.48 -0.21 -2.88
C ALA A 148 -6.80 0.18 -3.59
N ARG A 149 -7.69 -0.78 -3.86
CA ARG A 149 -9.02 -0.50 -4.45
C ARG A 149 -9.90 0.36 -3.55
N GLN A 150 -9.90 0.09 -2.23
CA GLN A 150 -10.65 0.89 -1.27
C GLN A 150 -10.12 2.33 -1.19
N ALA A 151 -8.80 2.48 -1.17
CA ALA A 151 -8.14 3.78 -1.18
C ALA A 151 -8.43 4.56 -2.47
N ALA A 152 -8.29 3.92 -3.64
CA ALA A 152 -8.62 4.53 -4.93
C ALA A 152 -10.08 5.02 -4.97
N SER A 153 -11.02 4.19 -4.52
CA SER A 153 -12.44 4.58 -4.45
C SER A 153 -12.68 5.78 -3.52
N ALA A 154 -11.94 5.90 -2.41
CA ALA A 154 -12.06 7.02 -1.49
C ALA A 154 -11.47 8.31 -2.11
N VAL A 155 -10.32 8.19 -2.77
CA VAL A 155 -9.63 9.27 -3.46
C VAL A 155 -10.46 9.82 -4.61
N GLU A 156 -11.06 8.94 -5.41
CA GLU A 156 -11.94 9.32 -6.53
C GLU A 156 -13.20 10.04 -6.06
N ARG A 157 -13.85 9.56 -5.00
CA ARG A 157 -15.01 10.25 -4.41
C ARG A 157 -14.63 11.65 -3.91
N ALA A 158 -13.51 11.76 -3.21
CA ALA A 158 -13.01 13.04 -2.73
C ALA A 158 -12.66 13.99 -3.87
N TYR A 159 -12.04 13.47 -4.94
CA TYR A 159 -11.70 14.25 -6.12
C TYR A 159 -12.95 14.73 -6.88
N ALA A 160 -13.98 13.87 -6.99
CA ALA A 160 -15.28 14.24 -7.55
C ALA A 160 -15.97 15.37 -6.77
N ASP A 161 -15.72 15.46 -5.45
CA ASP A 161 -16.20 16.53 -4.57
C ASP A 161 -15.27 17.77 -4.58
N GLY A 162 -14.24 17.79 -5.44
CA GLY A 162 -13.32 18.93 -5.63
C GLY A 162 -12.05 18.90 -4.77
N LEU A 163 -11.79 17.82 -4.03
CA LEU A 163 -10.57 17.67 -3.22
C LEU A 163 -9.40 17.20 -4.10
N VAL A 164 -8.58 18.16 -4.54
CA VAL A 164 -7.43 17.96 -5.44
C VAL A 164 -6.10 17.74 -4.72
N ARG A 165 -6.04 17.99 -3.41
CA ARG A 165 -4.90 17.74 -2.54
C ARG A 165 -5.35 16.76 -1.47
N GLN A 166 -4.70 15.61 -1.40
CA GLN A 166 -5.17 14.54 -0.51
C GLN A 166 -4.00 13.83 0.17
N THR A 167 -4.25 13.35 1.38
CA THR A 167 -3.35 12.51 2.15
C THR A 167 -3.92 11.08 2.23
N VAL A 168 -3.11 10.10 1.88
CA VAL A 168 -3.45 8.67 1.94
C VAL A 168 -2.49 7.96 2.88
N ARG A 169 -3.00 7.26 3.90
CA ARG A 169 -2.19 6.45 4.83
C ARG A 169 -2.54 4.97 4.69
N LEU A 170 -1.78 4.25 3.91
CA LEU A 170 -1.90 2.81 3.72
C LEU A 170 -1.28 2.07 4.92
N ALA A 171 -1.90 0.96 5.31
CA ALA A 171 -1.19 -0.02 6.13
C ALA A 171 -0.13 -0.66 5.24
N LEU A 172 1.15 -0.56 5.61
CA LEU A 172 2.23 -1.07 4.77
C LEU A 172 2.27 -2.59 4.90
N LEU A 173 1.95 -3.27 3.80
CA LEU A 173 1.91 -4.73 3.69
C LEU A 173 2.93 -5.18 2.65
N GLY A 174 3.64 -6.24 2.98
CA GLY A 174 4.47 -6.99 2.02
C GLY A 174 3.61 -7.78 1.03
N GLU A 175 4.28 -8.38 0.06
CA GLU A 175 3.62 -9.20 -0.95
C GLU A 175 3.00 -10.46 -0.32
N GLY A 176 1.67 -10.61 -0.44
CA GLY A 176 0.93 -11.75 0.09
C GLY A 176 0.54 -11.67 1.56
N GLU A 177 0.90 -10.58 2.24
CA GLU A 177 0.52 -10.37 3.65
C GLU A 177 -0.89 -9.79 3.78
N GLY A 178 -1.57 -10.23 4.83
CA GLY A 178 -2.87 -9.72 5.22
C GLY A 178 -2.78 -8.54 6.19
N VAL A 179 -3.80 -7.69 6.18
CA VAL A 179 -3.90 -6.54 7.11
C VAL A 179 -3.94 -6.97 8.58
N HIS A 180 -4.35 -8.20 8.85
CA HIS A 180 -4.52 -8.77 10.18
C HIS A 180 -3.29 -9.54 10.68
N ASP A 181 -2.26 -9.70 9.86
CA ASP A 181 -1.01 -10.35 10.27
C ASP A 181 -0.28 -9.50 11.33
N GLU A 182 0.89 -9.93 11.76
CA GLU A 182 1.70 -9.11 12.67
C GLU A 182 2.17 -7.84 11.93
N PRO A 183 2.33 -6.70 12.63
CA PRO A 183 2.86 -5.50 12.00
C PRO A 183 4.30 -5.74 11.58
N ASN A 184 4.62 -5.47 10.32
CA ASN A 184 5.96 -5.67 9.81
C ASN A 184 6.96 -4.79 10.53
N GLU A 185 8.02 -5.42 11.04
CA GLU A 185 9.22 -4.73 11.43
C GLU A 185 10.08 -4.51 10.18
N TRP A 186 10.50 -3.27 9.95
CA TRP A 186 11.36 -2.90 8.82
C TRP A 186 12.79 -2.68 9.32
N PRO A 187 13.60 -3.74 9.54
CA PRO A 187 14.95 -3.61 10.11
C PRO A 187 15.88 -2.76 9.22
N GLY A 188 15.66 -2.74 7.91
CA GLY A 188 16.34 -1.88 6.95
C GLY A 188 15.78 -0.45 6.89
N GLY A 189 14.90 -0.08 7.82
CA GLY A 189 14.31 1.24 7.94
C GLY A 189 13.45 1.64 6.74
N ALA A 190 13.37 2.94 6.49
CA ALA A 190 12.48 3.52 5.50
C ALA A 190 12.80 3.08 4.05
N ARG A 191 14.06 2.77 3.74
CA ARG A 191 14.47 2.22 2.42
C ARG A 191 13.87 0.84 2.16
N GLN A 192 13.92 -0.05 3.16
CA GLN A 192 13.30 -1.37 3.04
C GLN A 192 11.78 -1.22 2.95
N MET A 193 11.20 -0.40 3.82
CA MET A 193 9.78 -0.09 3.86
C MET A 193 9.26 0.42 2.50
N TYR A 194 10.01 1.28 1.81
CA TYR A 194 9.67 1.77 0.47
C TYR A 194 9.74 0.68 -0.57
N ARG A 195 10.84 -0.06 -0.62
CA ARG A 195 11.04 -1.11 -1.61
C ARG A 195 9.99 -2.21 -1.52
N GLU A 196 9.67 -2.64 -0.30
CA GLU A 196 8.87 -3.84 -0.07
C GLU A 196 7.36 -3.56 0.05
N ALA A 197 6.96 -2.37 0.53
CA ALA A 197 5.55 -2.02 0.69
C ALA A 197 5.18 -0.68 0.05
N GLY A 198 5.89 0.40 0.38
CA GLY A 198 5.52 1.76 -0.02
C GLY A 198 5.36 1.94 -1.53
N ARG A 199 6.36 1.54 -2.32
CA ARG A 199 6.34 1.60 -3.78
C ARG A 199 5.26 0.69 -4.39
N PRO A 200 5.27 -0.65 -4.19
CA PRO A 200 4.31 -1.52 -4.87
C PRO A 200 2.85 -1.17 -4.51
N MET A 201 2.58 -0.78 -3.27
CA MET A 201 1.23 -0.38 -2.87
C MET A 201 0.81 0.96 -3.48
N THR A 202 1.71 1.94 -3.57
CA THR A 202 1.39 3.22 -4.22
C THR A 202 1.19 3.05 -5.72
N GLU A 203 2.03 2.24 -6.39
CA GLU A 203 1.82 1.91 -7.80
C GLU A 203 0.49 1.19 -8.01
N SER A 204 0.13 0.25 -7.12
CA SER A 204 -1.18 -0.42 -7.18
C SER A 204 -2.33 0.56 -6.98
N LEU A 205 -2.24 1.47 -6.01
CA LEU A 205 -3.24 2.53 -5.77
C LEU A 205 -3.42 3.40 -7.03
N LEU A 206 -2.32 3.88 -7.60
CA LEU A 206 -2.34 4.75 -8.76
C LEU A 206 -2.84 4.05 -10.03
N ARG A 207 -2.60 2.74 -10.18
CA ARG A 207 -3.20 1.93 -11.27
C ARG A 207 -4.72 1.78 -11.15
N GLU A 208 -5.27 1.92 -9.94
CA GLU A 208 -6.71 1.82 -9.69
C GLU A 208 -7.41 3.17 -9.82
N ILE A 209 -6.73 4.29 -9.51
CA ILE A 209 -7.31 5.63 -9.58
C ILE A 209 -7.69 6.02 -11.02
N ARG A 210 -8.90 6.56 -11.16
CA ARG A 210 -9.50 7.13 -12.36
C ARG A 210 -9.94 8.55 -12.05
N ALA A 211 -8.97 9.44 -11.90
CA ALA A 211 -9.20 10.86 -11.70
C ALA A 211 -9.63 11.50 -13.02
N TYR A 212 -10.89 11.32 -13.41
CA TYR A 212 -11.47 12.15 -14.46
C TYR A 212 -11.97 13.41 -13.78
N ALA A 213 -11.44 14.56 -14.18
CA ALA A 213 -12.16 15.80 -13.96
C ALA A 213 -13.57 15.53 -14.47
N ALA A 214 -14.58 15.81 -13.65
CA ALA A 214 -15.96 15.81 -14.12
C ALA A 214 -16.05 16.94 -15.14
N ASP A 215 -15.55 16.70 -16.34
CA ASP A 215 -15.55 17.64 -17.43
C ASP A 215 -16.99 18.10 -17.57
N ALA A 216 -17.14 19.41 -17.67
CA ALA A 216 -18.35 20.23 -17.66
C ALA A 216 -19.51 19.78 -18.57
N SER A 217 -19.42 18.62 -19.20
CA SER A 217 -20.45 17.86 -19.89
C SER A 217 -21.76 17.68 -19.09
N SER A 218 -21.73 17.64 -17.75
CA SER A 218 -22.93 17.58 -16.91
C SER A 218 -23.77 18.88 -16.90
N SER A 219 -23.24 19.98 -17.45
CA SER A 219 -23.98 21.25 -17.57
C SER A 219 -24.74 21.42 -18.90
N SER A 220 -24.71 20.42 -19.81
CA SER A 220 -25.21 20.59 -21.18
C SER A 220 -26.27 19.60 -21.69
N SER A 221 -26.99 18.87 -20.82
CA SER A 221 -28.13 18.05 -21.32
C SER A 221 -29.22 17.73 -20.28
N SER A 222 -30.08 18.71 -20.03
CA SER A 222 -31.49 18.50 -19.68
C SER A 222 -32.40 18.43 -20.93
N SER A 223 -31.84 18.17 -22.11
CA SER A 223 -32.60 17.99 -23.36
C SER A 223 -32.51 16.54 -23.84
N SER A 224 -33.52 15.78 -23.42
CA SER A 224 -33.99 14.54 -24.00
C SER A 224 -34.01 14.55 -25.54
N SER A 225 -33.11 13.80 -26.16
CA SER A 225 -33.38 13.25 -27.50
C SER A 225 -32.55 11.99 -27.70
N SER A 226 -33.27 10.88 -27.67
CA SER A 226 -32.89 9.52 -28.04
C SER A 226 -32.27 9.46 -29.45
N SER A 227 -30.97 9.69 -29.56
CA SER A 227 -30.20 9.36 -30.76
C SER A 227 -29.16 8.29 -30.43
N SER A 228 -29.25 7.19 -31.16
CA SER A 228 -28.43 6.00 -31.11
C SER A 228 -26.99 6.27 -31.59
N SER A 229 -26.22 7.04 -30.82
CA SER A 229 -24.82 7.32 -31.10
C SER A 229 -23.91 6.18 -30.63
N SER A 230 -23.01 5.78 -31.53
CA SER A 230 -22.13 4.62 -31.48
C SER A 230 -21.30 4.49 -30.18
N PRO A 231 -21.20 3.27 -29.60
CA PRO A 231 -20.55 2.99 -28.31
C PRO A 231 -19.00 3.01 -28.31
N SER A 232 -18.33 3.72 -29.23
CA SER A 232 -16.89 3.54 -29.45
C SER A 232 -15.95 4.47 -28.65
N SER A 233 -16.43 5.57 -28.05
CA SER A 233 -15.56 6.52 -27.33
C SER A 233 -15.40 6.23 -25.82
N ASP A 234 -16.27 5.42 -25.22
CA ASP A 234 -16.20 5.16 -23.77
C ASP A 234 -15.15 4.10 -23.38
N VAL A 235 -14.68 3.31 -24.33
CA VAL A 235 -13.74 2.20 -24.04
C VAL A 235 -12.33 2.73 -23.76
N SER A 236 -11.89 3.80 -24.44
CA SER A 236 -10.57 4.41 -24.20
C SER A 236 -10.46 5.04 -22.80
N ASN A 237 -11.58 5.48 -22.23
CA ASN A 237 -11.64 6.08 -20.90
C ASN A 237 -11.63 5.03 -19.77
N ARG A 238 -11.45 3.74 -20.07
CA ARG A 238 -11.34 2.69 -19.04
C ARG A 238 -9.96 2.05 -18.96
N ALA A 239 -9.04 2.42 -19.86
CA ALA A 239 -7.69 1.89 -19.83
C ALA A 239 -6.99 2.28 -18.50
N PRO A 240 -6.28 1.34 -17.86
CA PRO A 240 -5.52 1.66 -16.67
C PRO A 240 -4.42 2.69 -16.99
N PRO A 241 -4.15 3.63 -16.06
CA PRO A 241 -3.11 4.63 -16.28
C PRO A 241 -1.72 3.98 -16.32
N GLU A 242 -0.84 4.58 -17.10
CA GLU A 242 0.58 4.20 -17.14
C GLU A 242 1.27 4.78 -15.91
N VAL A 243 1.86 3.92 -15.07
CA VAL A 243 2.50 4.34 -13.82
C VAL A 243 4.02 4.30 -13.94
N THR A 244 4.66 5.43 -13.65
CA THR A 244 6.13 5.58 -13.64
C THR A 244 6.58 6.11 -12.28
N ALA A 245 7.66 5.56 -11.74
CA ALA A 245 8.25 6.00 -10.47
C ALA A 245 9.60 6.66 -10.70
N GLU A 246 9.80 7.83 -10.10
CA GLU A 246 11.07 8.53 -9.99
C GLU A 246 11.50 8.48 -8.52
N ASP A 247 12.47 7.62 -8.23
CA ASP A 247 13.02 7.50 -6.88
C ASP A 247 13.74 8.81 -6.53
N ILE A 248 13.28 9.51 -5.49
CA ILE A 248 14.03 10.61 -4.92
C ILE A 248 15.13 9.93 -4.13
N LEU A 249 16.35 9.91 -4.67
CA LEU A 249 17.51 9.27 -4.05
C LEU A 249 18.01 10.06 -2.82
N ASP A 250 17.11 10.34 -1.87
CA ASP A 250 17.47 10.75 -0.53
C ASP A 250 17.66 9.54 0.40
N PHE A 251 18.15 9.83 1.60
CA PHE A 251 18.50 8.79 2.56
C PHE A 251 17.26 7.99 3.02
N ASP A 252 16.07 8.59 2.92
CA ASP A 252 14.86 8.14 3.63
C ASP A 252 13.94 7.25 2.78
N GLY A 253 14.24 7.03 1.49
CA GLY A 253 13.42 6.14 0.64
C GLY A 253 12.12 6.79 0.18
N SER A 254 12.15 8.10 -0.10
CA SER A 254 11.02 8.83 -0.68
C SER A 254 11.00 8.70 -2.21
N ALA A 255 9.85 8.90 -2.84
CA ALA A 255 9.75 8.90 -4.29
C ALA A 255 8.57 9.73 -4.80
N VAL A 256 8.65 10.13 -6.06
CA VAL A 256 7.53 10.70 -6.81
C VAL A 256 7.05 9.66 -7.80
N ILE A 257 5.78 9.29 -7.70
CA ILE A 257 5.15 8.34 -8.62
C ILE A 257 4.09 9.08 -9.40
N THR A 258 4.18 8.99 -10.72
CA THR A 258 3.25 9.64 -11.66
C THR A 258 2.43 8.57 -12.36
N ALA A 259 1.12 8.76 -12.39
CA ALA A 259 0.19 7.97 -13.18
C ALA A 259 -0.36 8.83 -14.30
N ARG A 260 -0.05 8.46 -15.55
CA ARG A 260 -0.52 9.15 -16.74
C ARG A 260 -1.85 8.55 -17.19
N ALA A 261 -2.89 9.36 -17.22
CA ALA A 261 -4.20 8.90 -17.67
C ALA A 261 -4.23 8.73 -19.19
N ALA A 262 -4.90 7.68 -19.67
CA ALA A 262 -5.08 7.45 -21.10
C ALA A 262 -5.93 8.55 -21.78
N ALA A 263 -6.79 9.22 -21.01
CA ALA A 263 -7.71 10.26 -21.50
C ALA A 263 -7.06 11.66 -21.63
N GLY A 264 -5.77 11.81 -21.28
CA GLY A 264 -5.03 13.07 -21.38
C GLY A 264 -4.51 13.59 -20.04
N SER A 265 -3.74 14.67 -20.10
CA SER A 265 -2.94 15.19 -18.98
C SER A 265 -3.75 15.75 -17.80
N HIS A 266 -5.05 16.02 -17.99
CA HIS A 266 -5.94 16.46 -16.92
C HIS A 266 -6.23 15.34 -15.91
N GLY A 267 -6.17 14.07 -16.34
CA GLY A 267 -6.34 12.93 -15.45
C GLY A 267 -5.03 12.41 -14.86
N ASP A 268 -3.91 13.07 -15.13
CA ASP A 268 -2.62 12.68 -14.55
C ASP A 268 -2.64 12.90 -13.04
N VAL A 269 -2.16 11.89 -12.30
CA VAL A 269 -2.05 11.92 -10.84
C VAL A 269 -0.59 11.85 -10.46
N LYS A 270 -0.14 12.73 -9.56
CA LYS A 270 1.18 12.62 -8.92
C LYS A 270 1.00 12.22 -7.46
N ALA A 271 1.89 11.37 -6.97
CA ALA A 271 1.97 10.99 -5.57
C ALA A 271 3.40 11.16 -5.05
N ILE A 272 3.53 11.73 -3.86
CA ILE A 272 4.79 11.80 -3.11
C ILE A 272 4.72 10.75 -2.00
N VAL A 273 5.60 9.75 -2.05
CA VAL A 273 5.63 8.63 -1.11
C VAL A 273 6.61 8.92 0.01
N PHE A 274 6.18 8.70 1.26
CA PHE A 274 6.98 8.89 2.48
C PHE A 274 7.63 10.25 2.66
N PRO A 275 6.96 11.38 2.32
CA PRO A 275 7.55 12.67 2.62
C PRO A 275 7.76 12.81 4.15
N ASN A 276 8.87 13.43 4.55
CA ASN A 276 9.29 13.58 5.94
C ASN A 276 9.25 15.05 6.41
N THR A 277 9.43 15.30 7.71
CA THR A 277 9.41 16.63 8.33
C THR A 277 10.65 17.49 8.03
N ASP A 278 11.43 17.15 7.01
CA ASP A 278 12.56 17.96 6.58
C ASP A 278 12.07 19.13 5.70
N THR A 279 12.77 20.27 5.79
CA THR A 279 12.48 21.47 5.00
C THR A 279 12.64 21.22 3.51
N LYS A 280 13.50 20.25 3.12
CA LYS A 280 13.62 19.79 1.72
C LYS A 280 12.26 19.34 1.16
N TYR A 281 11.56 18.46 1.88
CA TYR A 281 10.28 17.92 1.40
C TYR A 281 9.20 19.00 1.28
N LEU A 282 9.23 20.04 2.12
CA LEU A 282 8.32 21.18 1.95
C LEU A 282 8.57 21.90 0.61
N GLY A 283 9.84 22.08 0.23
CA GLY A 283 10.19 22.64 -1.08
C GLY A 283 9.78 21.73 -2.24
N ASP A 284 9.99 20.42 -2.10
CA ASP A 284 9.60 19.43 -3.12
C ASP A 284 8.07 19.41 -3.29
N ILE A 285 7.30 19.39 -2.20
CA ILE A 285 5.82 19.42 -2.21
C ILE A 285 5.30 20.71 -2.86
N GLU A 286 5.85 21.87 -2.49
CA GLU A 286 5.46 23.16 -3.06
C GLU A 286 5.73 23.22 -4.58
N THR A 287 6.91 22.75 -5.00
CA THR A 287 7.31 22.71 -6.40
C THR A 287 6.41 21.79 -7.21
N ILE A 288 6.17 20.57 -6.72
CA ILE A 288 5.31 19.59 -7.38
C ILE A 288 3.86 20.06 -7.40
N SER A 289 3.34 20.66 -6.32
CA SER A 289 1.98 21.23 -6.29
C SER A 289 1.80 22.31 -7.36
N ARG A 290 2.81 23.17 -7.56
CA ARG A 290 2.80 24.20 -8.61
C ARG A 290 2.86 23.59 -10.01
N GLU A 291 3.66 22.56 -10.23
CA GLU A 291 3.72 21.83 -11.49
C GLU A 291 2.42 21.11 -11.83
N VAL A 292 1.80 20.46 -10.84
CA VAL A 292 0.51 19.78 -10.96
C VAL A 292 -0.59 20.81 -11.24
N GLY A 293 -0.53 21.98 -10.61
CA GLY A 293 -1.55 23.02 -10.77
C GLY A 293 -2.82 22.70 -9.96
N PRO A 294 -3.78 23.63 -9.90
CA PRO A 294 -4.89 23.56 -8.96
C PRO A 294 -5.89 22.44 -9.27
N ASP A 295 -6.09 22.08 -10.53
CA ASP A 295 -7.21 21.20 -10.92
C ASP A 295 -6.85 19.70 -10.93
N ARG A 296 -5.56 19.37 -10.83
CA ARG A 296 -5.06 18.00 -10.93
C ARG A 296 -4.74 17.42 -9.56
N LEU A 297 -4.92 16.11 -9.44
CA LEU A 297 -4.78 15.39 -8.18
C LEU A 297 -3.31 15.22 -7.77
N LEU A 298 -2.98 15.66 -6.56
CA LEU A 298 -1.71 15.43 -5.90
C LEU A 298 -1.93 14.72 -4.56
N LEU A 299 -1.26 13.58 -4.39
CA LEU A 299 -1.35 12.74 -3.20
C LEU A 299 -0.08 12.81 -2.35
N LEU A 300 -0.24 12.91 -1.04
CA LEU A 300 0.81 12.58 -0.07
C LEU A 300 0.53 11.19 0.49
N VAL A 301 1.38 10.22 0.15
CA VAL A 301 1.19 8.82 0.53
C VAL A 301 2.12 8.49 1.69
N ASN A 302 1.50 8.08 2.81
CA ASN A 302 2.14 7.72 4.06
C ASN A 302 3.16 8.77 4.57
N PRO A 303 2.77 10.05 4.72
CA PRO A 303 3.68 11.04 5.31
C PRO A 303 4.13 10.60 6.72
N PHE A 304 5.37 10.93 7.11
CA PHE A 304 5.90 10.62 8.44
C PHE A 304 5.38 11.54 9.56
N TRP A 305 4.42 12.42 9.24
CA TRP A 305 3.75 13.28 10.21
C TRP A 305 2.25 12.98 10.26
N LYS A 306 1.64 13.25 11.41
CA LYS A 306 0.19 13.14 11.59
C LYS A 306 -0.50 14.50 11.48
N ASP A 307 0.08 15.49 12.13
CA ASP A 307 -0.46 16.83 12.34
C ASP A 307 0.68 17.87 12.38
N VAL A 308 0.33 19.13 12.56
CA VAL A 308 1.30 20.23 12.70
C VAL A 308 2.17 20.05 13.95
N GLU A 309 1.71 19.31 14.96
CA GLU A 309 2.45 19.07 16.21
C GLU A 309 3.54 18.00 16.06
N SER A 310 3.38 17.10 15.09
CA SER A 310 4.39 16.12 14.68
C SER A 310 5.68 16.77 14.19
N TRP A 311 5.63 18.04 13.81
CA TRP A 311 6.79 18.87 13.51
C TRP A 311 7.44 19.31 14.82
N GLY A 312 8.38 18.50 15.29
CA GLY A 312 9.18 18.78 16.48
C GLY A 312 9.96 20.10 16.38
N PHE A 313 10.42 20.61 17.53
CA PHE A 313 11.30 21.77 17.55
C PHE A 313 12.64 21.44 16.90
N ASN A 314 12.79 21.77 15.62
CA ASN A 314 14.03 21.55 14.89
C ASN A 314 14.93 22.79 15.03
N ILE A 315 16.01 22.67 15.81
CA ILE A 315 17.01 23.74 16.02
C ILE A 315 17.62 24.19 14.69
N LEU A 316 17.75 23.26 13.72
CA LEU A 316 18.33 23.54 12.41
C LEU A 316 17.31 24.18 11.45
N ALA A 317 16.02 24.12 11.76
CA ALA A 317 14.94 24.68 10.94
C ALA A 317 13.87 25.34 11.83
N PRO A 318 14.17 26.50 12.45
CA PRO A 318 13.28 27.13 13.44
C PRO A 318 11.90 27.52 12.88
N ASN A 319 11.76 27.62 11.56
CA ASN A 319 10.50 27.95 10.88
C ASN A 319 9.80 26.73 10.25
N GLY A 320 10.30 25.50 10.46
CA GLY A 320 9.78 24.28 9.82
C GLY A 320 8.29 24.07 10.09
N LYS A 321 7.86 24.18 11.36
CA LYS A 321 6.46 24.04 11.77
C LYS A 321 5.54 25.07 11.10
N ARG A 322 5.98 26.33 10.99
CA ARG A 322 5.20 27.40 10.34
C ARG A 322 5.07 27.14 8.84
N ARG A 323 6.17 26.82 8.15
CA ARG A 323 6.12 26.48 6.72
C ARG A 323 5.29 25.22 6.44
N ALA A 324 5.37 24.21 7.31
CA ALA A 324 4.56 23.01 7.15
C ALA A 324 3.06 23.32 7.23
N LYS A 325 2.66 24.18 8.19
CA LYS A 325 1.29 24.69 8.26
C LYS A 325 0.87 25.34 6.95
N GLU A 326 1.68 26.28 6.44
CA GLU A 326 1.40 27.00 5.20
C GLU A 326 1.32 26.08 3.96
N VAL A 327 2.28 25.16 3.79
CA VAL A 327 2.43 24.36 2.56
C VAL A 327 1.54 23.12 2.53
N ILE A 328 1.19 22.54 3.68
CA ILE A 328 0.47 21.27 3.75
C ILE A 328 -0.92 21.45 4.36
N PHE A 329 -1.01 22.05 5.54
CA PHE A 329 -2.26 22.04 6.29
C PHE A 329 -3.23 23.14 5.83
N ASP A 330 -2.72 24.30 5.45
CA ASP A 330 -3.52 25.41 4.93
C ASP A 330 -3.83 25.24 3.42
N GLU A 331 -3.03 24.46 2.68
CA GLU A 331 -3.25 24.10 1.26
C GLU A 331 -4.26 22.95 1.06
N GLY A 332 -4.89 22.46 2.14
CA GLY A 332 -6.02 21.53 2.05
C GLY A 332 -5.65 20.07 1.74
N TYR A 333 -4.51 19.57 2.22
CA TYR A 333 -4.16 18.15 2.11
C TYR A 333 -4.98 17.28 3.07
N ASP A 334 -6.26 17.08 2.75
CA ASP A 334 -7.20 16.34 3.58
C ASP A 334 -6.94 14.83 3.59
N VAL A 335 -7.15 14.18 4.74
CA VAL A 335 -7.01 12.73 4.86
C VAL A 335 -8.24 12.05 4.24
N THR A 336 -8.09 11.55 3.02
CA THR A 336 -9.19 10.91 2.27
C THR A 336 -9.23 9.40 2.49
N TYR A 337 -8.08 8.78 2.77
CA TYR A 337 -7.99 7.39 3.15
C TYR A 337 -6.92 7.16 4.22
N ALA A 338 -7.23 6.39 5.25
CA ALA A 338 -6.24 5.95 6.22
C ALA A 338 -6.59 4.57 6.78
N ALA A 339 -5.60 3.69 6.91
CA ALA A 339 -5.72 2.39 7.52
C ALA A 339 -4.63 2.25 8.59
N LEU A 340 -4.97 2.59 9.83
CA LEU A 340 -4.04 2.63 10.94
C LEU A 340 -4.13 1.32 11.74
N ARG A 341 -3.06 0.52 11.71
CA ARG A 341 -2.93 -0.71 12.51
C ARG A 341 -2.21 -0.39 13.81
N PHE A 342 -2.73 -0.88 14.93
CA PHE A 342 -2.06 -0.83 16.22
C PHE A 342 -2.64 -1.86 17.19
N SER A 343 -1.98 -2.09 18.32
CA SER A 343 -2.51 -2.95 19.39
C SER A 343 -3.13 -2.13 20.50
N ALA A 344 -4.31 -2.51 20.97
CA ALA A 344 -4.95 -1.94 22.15
C ALA A 344 -5.40 -3.05 23.09
N ARG A 345 -4.99 -2.98 24.37
CA ARG A 345 -5.23 -4.04 25.36
C ARG A 345 -4.77 -5.44 24.92
N GLY A 346 -3.76 -5.52 24.05
CA GLY A 346 -3.25 -6.78 23.48
C GLY A 346 -4.07 -7.32 22.31
N GLU A 347 -5.10 -6.61 21.85
CA GLU A 347 -5.89 -6.94 20.66
C GLU A 347 -5.37 -6.20 19.44
N ASP A 348 -5.38 -6.87 18.29
CA ASP A 348 -5.01 -6.27 17.01
C ASP A 348 -6.17 -5.39 16.51
N CYS A 349 -5.93 -4.09 16.37
CA CYS A 349 -6.95 -3.09 16.03
C CYS A 349 -6.65 -2.41 14.68
N LEU A 350 -7.71 -1.98 14.01
CA LEU A 350 -7.65 -1.20 12.77
C LEU A 350 -8.61 -0.01 12.87
N ALA A 351 -8.07 1.20 12.67
CA ALA A 351 -8.85 2.39 12.41
C ALA A 351 -8.83 2.70 10.90
N LEU A 352 -10.01 2.72 10.28
CA LEU A 352 -10.17 2.89 8.84
C LEU A 352 -10.93 4.18 8.53
N LYS A 353 -10.28 5.12 7.84
CA LYS A 353 -10.92 6.29 7.22
C LYS A 353 -11.06 6.02 5.72
N SER A 354 -12.25 6.25 5.17
CA SER A 354 -12.51 6.18 3.74
C SER A 354 -13.55 7.24 3.39
N TYR A 355 -13.13 8.32 2.75
CA TYR A 355 -13.99 9.45 2.39
C TYR A 355 -15.22 8.98 1.58
N PRO A 356 -16.44 9.48 1.85
CA PRO A 356 -16.80 10.55 2.80
C PRO A 356 -17.11 10.05 4.23
N TYR A 357 -16.90 8.76 4.51
CA TYR A 357 -17.34 8.15 5.76
C TYR A 357 -16.43 8.53 6.93
N ASP A 358 -17.02 8.60 8.12
CA ASP A 358 -16.31 8.72 9.40
C ASP A 358 -15.38 7.53 9.64
N TRP A 359 -14.44 7.69 10.57
CA TRP A 359 -13.53 6.60 10.96
C TRP A 359 -14.32 5.39 11.43
N GLN A 360 -13.99 4.23 10.88
CA GLN A 360 -14.55 2.94 11.24
C GLN A 360 -13.54 2.18 12.09
N LEU A 361 -13.98 1.66 13.23
CA LEU A 361 -13.10 1.07 14.24
C LEU A 361 -13.32 -0.44 14.26
N TYR A 362 -12.24 -1.20 14.09
CA TYR A 362 -12.26 -2.66 14.04
C TYR A 362 -11.28 -3.24 15.05
N ALA A 363 -11.64 -4.39 15.63
CA ALA A 363 -10.71 -5.27 16.32
C ALA A 363 -10.77 -6.67 15.73
N TYR A 364 -9.62 -7.31 15.59
CA TYR A 364 -9.52 -8.65 15.04
C TYR A 364 -9.65 -9.69 16.13
N ARG A 365 -10.60 -10.61 15.96
CA ARG A 365 -10.78 -11.76 16.84
C ARG A 365 -10.38 -13.04 16.11
N GLU A 366 -9.66 -13.92 16.80
CA GLU A 366 -9.37 -15.26 16.29
C GLU A 366 -10.65 -16.11 16.29
N ASP A 367 -11.01 -16.67 15.14
CA ASP A 367 -12.17 -17.54 14.97
C ASP A 367 -11.96 -18.86 15.75
N PRO A 368 -12.86 -19.25 16.67
CA PRO A 368 -12.73 -20.51 17.39
C PRO A 368 -12.84 -21.74 16.47
N ARG A 369 -13.48 -21.63 15.31
CA ARG A 369 -13.68 -22.75 14.38
C ARG A 369 -12.50 -22.95 13.43
N TRP A 370 -11.69 -21.91 13.21
CA TRP A 370 -10.61 -21.91 12.24
C TRP A 370 -9.34 -21.37 12.87
N PHE A 371 -8.42 -22.28 13.20
CA PHE A 371 -7.13 -21.93 13.78
C PHE A 371 -6.40 -20.91 12.87
N ASN A 372 -5.87 -19.85 13.48
CA ASN A 372 -5.18 -18.72 12.84
C ASN A 372 -6.00 -17.80 11.95
N ARG A 373 -7.32 -17.99 11.80
CA ARG A 373 -8.14 -17.03 11.05
C ARG A 373 -8.59 -15.89 11.95
N LYS A 374 -8.18 -14.67 11.63
CA LYS A 374 -8.68 -13.47 12.31
C LYS A 374 -9.86 -12.88 11.55
N VAL A 375 -10.95 -12.58 12.26
CA VAL A 375 -12.16 -11.97 11.73
C VAL A 375 -12.26 -10.54 12.29
N PRO A 376 -12.42 -9.52 11.43
CA PRO A 376 -12.63 -8.16 11.89
C PRO A 376 -14.02 -8.02 12.53
N ILE A 377 -14.06 -7.53 13.76
CA ILE A 377 -15.28 -7.16 14.49
C ILE A 377 -15.36 -5.64 14.50
N TRP A 378 -16.44 -5.10 13.95
CA TRP A 378 -16.72 -3.67 14.00
C TRP A 378 -17.07 -3.24 15.42
N LEU A 379 -16.31 -2.29 15.96
CA LEU A 379 -16.48 -1.77 17.31
C LEU A 379 -17.42 -0.57 17.34
N GLY A 380 -17.30 0.32 16.35
CA GLY A 380 -18.04 1.58 16.26
C GLY A 380 -17.43 2.52 15.22
N SER A 381 -17.81 3.80 15.27
CA SER A 381 -17.26 4.86 14.42
C SER A 381 -16.82 6.09 15.22
N SER A 382 -15.95 6.91 14.63
CA SER A 382 -15.46 8.17 15.21
C SER A 382 -15.40 9.26 14.14
N LYS A 383 -15.80 10.48 14.49
CA LYS A 383 -15.70 11.63 13.57
C LYS A 383 -14.23 12.01 13.34
N ASP A 384 -13.45 12.02 14.41
CA ASP A 384 -12.03 12.39 14.43
C ASP A 384 -11.13 11.14 14.47
N GLU A 385 -9.82 11.32 14.19
CA GLU A 385 -8.83 10.23 14.26
C GLU A 385 -8.88 9.61 15.67
N PRO A 386 -9.18 8.31 15.79
CA PRO A 386 -9.48 7.69 17.07
C PRO A 386 -8.23 7.53 17.92
N SER A 387 -8.37 7.75 19.22
CA SER A 387 -7.28 7.59 20.19
C SER A 387 -7.20 6.16 20.74
N TYR A 388 -6.07 5.81 21.33
CA TYR A 388 -5.90 4.54 22.05
C TYR A 388 -6.94 4.34 23.17
N SER A 389 -7.28 5.42 23.89
CA SER A 389 -8.26 5.35 24.99
C SER A 389 -9.66 5.02 24.48
N GLN A 390 -10.04 5.57 23.32
CA GLN A 390 -11.32 5.27 22.67
C GLN A 390 -11.43 3.79 22.29
N PHE A 391 -10.38 3.20 21.72
CA PHE A 391 -10.36 1.75 21.47
C PHE A 391 -10.45 0.93 22.75
N SER A 392 -9.74 1.34 23.80
CA SER A 392 -9.78 0.64 25.08
C SER A 392 -11.17 0.63 25.70
N GLU A 393 -11.89 1.76 25.63
CA GLU A 393 -13.28 1.88 26.08
C GLU A 393 -14.22 0.99 25.26
N LEU A 394 -14.12 1.04 23.93
CA LEU A 394 -14.95 0.21 23.04
C LEU A 394 -14.71 -1.29 23.24
N LEU A 395 -13.46 -1.70 23.45
CA LEU A 395 -13.10 -3.09 23.74
C LEU A 395 -13.64 -3.54 25.11
N ASN A 396 -13.59 -2.67 26.13
CA ASN A 396 -14.16 -2.97 27.46
C ASN A 396 -15.69 -3.19 27.40
N GLY A 397 -16.38 -2.48 26.50
CA GLY A 397 -17.82 -2.60 26.30
C GLY A 397 -18.26 -3.87 25.59
N ARG A 398 -17.33 -4.70 25.08
CA ARG A 398 -17.63 -5.88 24.27
C ARG A 398 -17.31 -7.18 25.02
N PRO A 399 -18.29 -8.07 25.24
CA PRO A 399 -18.05 -9.32 25.97
C PRO A 399 -17.00 -10.21 25.29
N GLU A 400 -16.90 -10.15 23.96
CA GLU A 400 -15.95 -10.92 23.15
C GLU A 400 -14.48 -10.56 23.43
N PHE A 401 -14.23 -9.36 23.93
CA PHE A 401 -12.89 -8.83 24.24
C PHE A 401 -12.67 -8.64 25.75
N LYS A 402 -13.56 -9.20 26.59
CA LYS A 402 -13.43 -9.12 28.06
C LYS A 402 -12.19 -9.84 28.56
N MET A 403 -11.86 -10.99 27.95
CA MET A 403 -10.59 -11.70 28.14
C MET A 403 -9.63 -11.26 27.06
N ASN A 404 -8.39 -10.91 27.40
CA ASN A 404 -7.39 -10.54 26.41
C ASN A 404 -6.94 -11.75 25.57
N LYS A 405 -6.29 -11.49 24.42
CA LYS A 405 -5.74 -12.50 23.51
C LYS A 405 -4.97 -13.62 24.23
N ASN A 406 -4.06 -13.27 25.13
CA ASN A 406 -3.24 -14.25 25.86
C ASN A 406 -4.08 -15.16 26.77
N MET A 407 -5.07 -14.62 27.47
CA MET A 407 -5.98 -15.41 28.31
C MET A 407 -6.84 -16.35 27.47
N ARG A 408 -7.33 -15.90 26.32
CA ARG A 408 -8.07 -16.76 25.39
C ARG A 408 -7.20 -17.88 24.84
N GLN A 409 -5.96 -17.57 24.46
CA GLN A 409 -4.98 -18.59 24.02
C GLN A 409 -4.66 -19.59 25.14
N MET A 410 -4.51 -19.15 26.39
CA MET A 410 -4.32 -20.06 27.53
C MET A 410 -5.54 -20.95 27.80
N GLN A 411 -6.76 -20.42 27.70
CA GLN A 411 -7.98 -21.23 27.87
C GLN A 411 -8.10 -22.32 26.81
N ARG A 412 -7.76 -22.00 25.55
CA ARG A 412 -7.67 -22.98 24.46
C ARG A 412 -6.66 -24.08 24.77
N MET A 413 -5.47 -23.69 25.24
CA MET A 413 -4.44 -24.66 25.64
C MET A 413 -4.87 -25.55 26.82
N MET A 414 -5.79 -25.09 27.67
CA MET A 414 -6.36 -25.86 28.77
C MET A 414 -7.55 -26.75 28.35
N GLY A 415 -7.99 -26.69 27.09
CA GLY A 415 -9.10 -27.50 26.58
C GLY A 415 -10.48 -27.04 27.07
N ASN A 416 -10.62 -25.78 27.51
CA ASN A 416 -11.87 -25.24 28.04
C ASN A 416 -12.74 -24.56 26.97
N ASP A 417 -12.63 -24.95 25.69
CA ASP A 417 -13.27 -24.25 24.56
C ASP A 417 -14.78 -24.53 24.36
N ASP A 418 -15.39 -25.34 25.23
CA ASP A 418 -16.78 -25.81 25.11
C ASP A 418 -17.84 -24.90 25.81
N GLN A 419 -17.51 -23.65 26.15
CA GLN A 419 -18.46 -22.66 26.70
C GLN A 419 -18.33 -21.30 26.02
#